data_AF-A0A3D0P9I2-F1
#
_entry.id   AF-A0A3D0P9I2-F1
#
_cell.length_a   1.000
_cell.length_b   1.000
_cell.length_c   1.000
_cell.angle_alpha   90.00
_cell.angle_beta   90.00
_cell.angle_gamma   90.00
#
_symmetry.space_group_name_H-M   'P 1'
#
loop_
_entity.id
_entity.type
_entity.pdbx_description
1 polymer ?
#
loop_
_entity_poly.entity_id
_entity_poly.type
_entity_poly.pdbx_seq_one_letter_code
_entity_poly.pdbx_strand_id
1 'polypeptide(L)'
;MRGSQLGGYYCILIVSSFRRSGPAFAGFYDGQALNYFRRNLNFFILLAVAVLILWFFGKDLDWQQVRTAFRAADPLLLIVSVLIICLGYFLRAVRWQVLLAPITRTDLKELFATTTVGFAAIFLVGRAGEIVRPMWLPMRDKRVRPSAALVTLGLERIFDLAALVVLFAANLVWFTPPAGREEQFANVSLAGYLMLVGVVIGFALLFVYQHVAEWAIEVVGDLTDRRFIPGRIRKIILSLMRQLAAALAILKDWKQAALASFWTLALWFAISIPTWFVLLAFDMPITFSDSLFIMGFAVVSSVVPTPGGAAGAFHTATAASLLFLKPDIRNEEAAAMAIAMHLVYFAPALFFGIYYFVHGDINLQRFRSLLSSEHAVDEIESESPNSEERVRQE
;
A
#
# COMPACT_ATOMS: atom_id res chain seq x y z
N MET A 1 5.40 70.34 33.55
CA MET A 1 5.39 70.93 34.90
C MET A 1 4.41 70.15 35.76
N ARG A 2 4.85 69.69 36.95
CA ARG A 2 4.10 69.32 38.18
C ARG A 2 2.79 68.50 38.00
N GLY A 3 2.56 67.40 38.71
CA GLY A 3 3.13 66.97 39.97
C GLY A 3 2.49 65.65 40.38
N SER A 4 3.17 65.01 41.31
CA SER A 4 3.03 63.65 41.79
C SER A 4 2.14 63.55 43.04
N GLN A 5 1.71 62.32 43.30
CA GLN A 5 1.48 61.69 44.62
C GLN A 5 0.10 61.81 45.29
N LEU A 6 -0.46 60.63 45.62
CA LEU A 6 -0.75 60.11 46.99
C LEU A 6 -1.65 58.86 46.80
N GLY A 7 -1.19 57.63 47.05
CA GLY A 7 -1.17 56.92 48.35
C GLY A 7 -2.21 55.78 48.27
N GLY A 8 -1.85 54.48 48.20
CA GLY A 8 -1.60 53.56 49.34
C GLY A 8 -2.89 53.26 50.11
N TYR A 9 -3.34 52.06 50.49
CA TYR A 9 -2.88 50.66 50.40
C TYR A 9 -3.95 49.82 51.16
N TYR A 10 -4.35 48.65 50.63
CA TYR A 10 -5.04 47.49 51.29
C TYR A 10 -6.42 47.74 51.98
N CYS A 11 -7.40 46.84 52.04
CA CYS A 11 -7.42 45.38 52.02
C CYS A 11 -8.86 44.86 51.72
N ILE A 12 -8.94 43.89 50.78
CA ILE A 12 -9.76 42.66 50.78
C ILE A 12 -11.00 42.61 51.70
N LEU A 13 -12.22 42.61 51.12
CA LEU A 13 -13.23 41.55 51.30
C LEU A 13 -14.58 41.84 50.59
N ILE A 14 -15.16 40.75 50.07
CA ILE A 14 -16.59 40.53 49.74
C ILE A 14 -17.01 40.84 48.29
N VAL A 15 -16.69 39.88 47.42
CA VAL A 15 -17.65 39.07 46.64
C VAL A 15 -19.07 39.68 46.53
N SER A 16 -19.43 40.18 45.34
CA SER A 16 -20.78 40.03 44.74
C SER A 16 -21.00 40.92 43.51
N SER A 17 -20.15 40.83 42.49
CA SER A 17 -20.51 41.31 41.15
C SER A 17 -19.36 41.03 40.19
N PHE A 18 -19.36 39.86 39.54
CA PHE A 18 -19.12 39.75 38.09
C PHE A 18 -19.32 38.29 37.69
N ARG A 19 -20.58 38.00 37.34
CA ARG A 19 -20.98 36.82 36.59
C ARG A 19 -20.92 37.22 35.11
N ARG A 20 -20.11 36.50 34.31
CA ARG A 20 -19.80 36.59 32.85
C ARG A 20 -18.27 36.74 32.73
N SER A 21 -17.48 35.74 32.33
CA SER A 21 -17.58 34.92 31.11
C SER A 21 -16.77 33.63 31.32
N GLY A 22 -17.28 32.48 30.86
CA GLY A 22 -16.67 31.16 31.11
C GLY A 22 -15.41 30.84 30.28
N PRO A 23 -14.69 29.77 30.66
CA PRO A 23 -13.52 29.28 29.94
C PRO A 23 -13.96 28.39 28.77
N ALA A 24 -14.12 28.97 27.57
CA ALA A 24 -14.53 28.23 26.38
C ALA A 24 -13.51 28.28 25.22
N PHE A 25 -12.28 28.76 25.46
CA PHE A 25 -11.27 28.93 24.40
C PHE A 25 -9.99 28.12 24.55
N ALA A 26 -9.86 27.28 25.59
CA ALA A 26 -8.66 26.49 25.83
C ALA A 26 -8.69 25.06 25.24
N GLY A 27 -9.88 24.50 24.94
CA GLY A 27 -10.02 23.09 24.55
C GLY A 27 -9.84 22.76 23.06
N PHE A 28 -9.85 23.77 22.17
CA PHE A 28 -9.83 23.55 20.72
C PHE A 28 -8.40 23.52 20.12
N TYR A 29 -7.45 24.24 20.74
CA TYR A 29 -6.05 24.25 20.33
C TYR A 29 -5.29 22.99 20.78
N ASP A 30 -5.67 22.42 21.93
CA ASP A 30 -4.99 21.28 22.52
C ASP A 30 -5.17 20.01 21.66
N GLY A 31 -6.38 19.79 21.12
CA GLY A 31 -6.69 18.62 20.27
C GLY A 31 -5.98 18.63 18.90
N GLN A 32 -5.79 19.80 18.29
CA GLN A 32 -5.04 19.90 17.03
C GLN A 32 -3.54 19.76 17.24
N ALA A 33 -2.98 20.34 18.31
CA ALA A 33 -1.58 20.18 18.68
C ALA A 33 -1.24 18.73 19.05
N LEU A 34 -2.12 18.06 19.81
CA LEU A 34 -1.98 16.63 20.13
C LEU A 34 -2.07 15.73 18.90
N ASN A 35 -2.96 16.01 17.95
CA ASN A 35 -3.06 15.25 16.70
C ASN A 35 -1.88 15.52 15.76
N TYR A 36 -1.38 16.76 15.71
CA TYR A 36 -0.16 17.09 14.95
C TYR A 36 1.07 16.42 15.57
N PHE A 37 1.19 16.45 16.90
CA PHE A 37 2.25 15.80 17.66
C PHE A 37 2.20 14.27 17.52
N ARG A 38 1.02 13.64 17.66
CA ARG A 38 0.84 12.19 17.44
C ARG A 38 1.12 11.77 16.01
N ARG A 39 0.68 12.55 15.01
CA ARG A 39 0.94 12.26 13.59
C ARG A 39 2.42 12.35 13.26
N ASN A 40 3.11 13.36 13.79
CA ASN A 40 4.55 13.49 13.63
C ASN A 40 5.29 12.38 14.39
N LEU A 41 4.85 12.03 15.60
CA LEU A 41 5.42 10.94 16.39
C LEU A 41 5.32 9.60 15.67
N ASN A 42 4.16 9.25 15.10
CA ASN A 42 4.01 8.03 14.31
C ASN A 42 4.94 8.00 13.10
N PHE A 43 5.09 9.12 12.38
CA PHE A 43 6.04 9.23 11.29
C PHE A 43 7.49 9.02 11.76
N PHE A 44 7.90 9.68 12.86
CA PHE A 44 9.24 9.51 13.43
C PHE A 44 9.49 8.09 13.97
N ILE A 45 8.48 7.42 14.54
CA ILE A 45 8.57 6.02 14.97
C ILE A 45 8.77 5.11 13.77
N LEU A 46 7.94 5.23 12.72
CA LEU A 46 8.08 4.42 11.50
C LEU A 46 9.43 4.66 10.81
N LEU A 47 9.89 5.92 10.79
CA LEU A 47 11.20 6.29 10.28
C LEU A 47 12.33 5.67 11.13
N ALA A 48 12.23 5.74 12.47
CA ALA A 48 13.22 5.15 13.36
C ALA A 48 13.29 3.63 13.21
N VAL A 49 12.14 2.93 13.15
CA VAL A 49 12.07 1.49 12.90
C VAL A 49 12.72 1.14 11.57
N ALA A 50 12.47 1.92 10.52
CA ALA A 50 13.07 1.69 9.21
C ALA A 50 14.58 1.91 9.19
N VAL A 51 15.06 2.98 9.81
CA VAL A 51 16.49 3.26 9.98
C VAL A 51 17.14 2.14 10.78
N LEU A 52 16.50 1.66 11.85
CA LEU A 52 17.01 0.54 12.64
C LEU A 52 17.09 -0.77 11.83
N ILE A 53 16.08 -1.10 11.02
CA ILE A 53 16.10 -2.30 10.17
C ILE A 53 17.17 -2.19 9.08
N LEU A 54 17.29 -1.03 8.42
CA LEU A 54 18.33 -0.80 7.40
C LEU A 54 19.74 -0.81 8.01
N TRP A 55 19.91 -0.19 9.18
CA TRP A 55 21.15 -0.24 9.93
C TRP A 55 21.48 -1.67 10.33
N PHE A 56 20.50 -2.42 10.86
CA PHE A 56 20.69 -3.83 11.24
C PHE A 56 21.07 -4.70 10.04
N PHE A 57 20.44 -4.48 8.88
CA PHE A 57 20.79 -5.16 7.64
C PHE A 57 22.21 -4.84 7.16
N GLY A 58 22.65 -3.58 7.30
CA GLY A 58 23.91 -3.09 6.74
C GLY A 58 25.12 -3.07 7.68
N LYS A 59 24.93 -3.18 9.00
CA LYS A 59 25.99 -2.93 10.00
C LYS A 59 27.13 -3.95 9.97
N ASP A 60 26.84 -5.19 9.60
CA ASP A 60 27.81 -6.29 9.61
C ASP A 60 28.31 -6.64 8.19
N LEU A 61 27.89 -5.88 7.17
CA LEU A 61 28.28 -6.14 5.79
C LEU A 61 29.59 -5.46 5.43
N ASP A 62 30.47 -6.19 4.75
CA ASP A 62 31.61 -5.58 4.06
C ASP A 62 31.13 -4.90 2.76
N TRP A 63 30.92 -3.58 2.84
CA TRP A 63 30.48 -2.77 1.71
C TRP A 63 31.45 -2.78 0.51
N GLN A 64 32.73 -3.09 0.71
CA GLN A 64 33.68 -3.26 -0.38
C GLN A 64 33.37 -4.52 -1.18
N GLN A 65 33.00 -5.61 -0.50
CA GLN A 65 32.57 -6.84 -1.17
C GLN A 65 31.22 -6.68 -1.86
N VAL A 66 30.25 -6.03 -1.23
CA VAL A 66 28.96 -5.70 -1.87
C VAL A 66 29.18 -4.92 -3.17
N ARG A 67 30.04 -3.88 -3.14
CA ARG A 67 30.40 -3.12 -4.34
C ARG A 67 31.11 -3.97 -5.39
N THR A 68 31.93 -4.93 -4.98
CA THR A 68 32.63 -5.85 -5.88
C THR A 68 31.64 -6.78 -6.57
N ALA A 69 30.66 -7.32 -5.84
CA ALA A 69 29.57 -8.12 -6.41
C ALA A 69 28.77 -7.32 -7.45
N PHE A 70 28.42 -6.06 -7.16
CA PHE A 70 27.75 -5.19 -8.14
C PHE A 70 28.58 -4.92 -9.41
N ARG A 71 29.91 -4.85 -9.30
CA ARG A 71 30.79 -4.66 -10.46
C ARG A 71 30.94 -5.92 -11.30
N ALA A 72 30.77 -7.09 -10.70
CA ALA A 72 30.79 -8.37 -11.39
C ALA A 72 29.46 -8.68 -12.08
N ALA A 73 28.37 -8.01 -11.68
CA ALA A 73 27.05 -8.29 -12.22
C ALA A 73 26.90 -7.89 -13.70
N ASP A 74 26.23 -8.74 -14.49
CA ASP A 74 25.97 -8.49 -15.90
C ASP A 74 25.00 -7.30 -16.08
N PRO A 75 25.46 -6.17 -16.65
CA PRO A 75 24.64 -4.99 -16.83
C PRO A 75 23.50 -5.21 -17.83
N LEU A 76 23.65 -6.11 -18.82
CA LEU A 76 22.63 -6.38 -19.82
C LEU A 76 21.40 -7.02 -19.16
N LEU A 77 21.61 -8.04 -18.32
CA LEU A 77 20.53 -8.70 -17.59
C LEU A 77 19.81 -7.74 -16.63
N LEU A 78 20.54 -6.83 -15.96
CA LEU A 78 19.93 -5.79 -15.13
C LEU A 78 19.09 -4.80 -15.94
N ILE A 79 19.58 -4.34 -17.11
CA ILE A 79 18.83 -3.45 -18.00
C ILE A 79 17.56 -4.13 -18.53
N VAL A 80 17.67 -5.39 -18.97
CA VAL A 80 16.50 -6.17 -19.43
C VAL A 80 15.49 -6.33 -18.29
N SER A 81 15.95 -6.59 -17.06
CA SER A 81 15.09 -6.68 -15.88
C SER A 81 14.33 -5.36 -15.64
N VAL A 82 15.00 -4.22 -15.74
CA VAL A 82 14.38 -2.89 -15.65
C VAL A 82 13.32 -2.67 -16.73
N LEU A 83 13.61 -3.03 -17.98
CA LEU A 83 12.67 -2.88 -19.08
C LEU A 83 11.40 -3.74 -18.89
N ILE A 84 11.56 -4.96 -18.39
CA ILE A 84 10.44 -5.84 -18.07
C ILE A 84 9.63 -5.28 -16.88
N ILE A 85 10.26 -4.66 -15.89
CA ILE A 85 9.51 -3.97 -14.80
C ILE A 85 8.74 -2.76 -15.33
N CYS A 86 9.30 -1.98 -16.26
CA CYS A 86 8.55 -0.93 -16.96
C CYS A 86 7.31 -1.49 -17.67
N LEU A 87 7.47 -2.63 -18.36
CA LEU A 87 6.34 -3.36 -18.92
C LEU A 87 5.36 -3.80 -17.82
N GLY A 88 5.84 -4.27 -16.68
CA GLY A 88 5.00 -4.59 -15.51
C GLY A 88 4.15 -3.41 -15.04
N TYR A 89 4.70 -2.20 -15.00
CA TYR A 89 3.91 -0.99 -14.69
C TYR A 89 2.83 -0.71 -15.74
N PHE A 90 3.13 -0.94 -17.02
CA PHE A 90 2.16 -0.83 -18.09
C PHE A 90 1.05 -1.89 -17.96
N LEU A 91 1.40 -3.15 -17.74
CA LEU A 91 0.44 -4.24 -17.52
C LEU A 91 -0.46 -3.95 -16.32
N ARG A 92 0.09 -3.36 -15.25
CA ARG A 92 -0.68 -2.96 -14.08
C ARG A 92 -1.67 -1.85 -14.40
N ALA A 93 -1.30 -0.88 -15.25
CA ALA A 93 -2.21 0.16 -15.72
C ALA A 93 -3.34 -0.41 -16.61
N VAL A 94 -3.02 -1.33 -17.53
CA VAL A 94 -4.01 -2.03 -18.36
C VAL A 94 -4.98 -2.84 -17.49
N ARG A 95 -4.45 -3.58 -16.51
CA ARG A 95 -5.28 -4.32 -15.55
C ARG A 95 -6.20 -3.39 -14.77
N TRP A 96 -5.68 -2.26 -14.30
CA TRP A 96 -6.48 -1.30 -13.56
C TRP A 96 -7.61 -0.71 -14.42
N GLN A 97 -7.35 -0.50 -15.72
CA GLN A 97 -8.36 -0.10 -16.69
C GLN A 97 -9.49 -1.13 -16.80
N VAL A 98 -9.15 -2.42 -16.86
CA VAL A 98 -10.14 -3.52 -16.89
C VAL A 98 -11.01 -3.50 -15.63
N LEU A 99 -10.40 -3.33 -14.45
CA LEU A 99 -11.13 -3.26 -13.18
C LEU A 99 -12.01 -2.02 -13.07
N LEU A 100 -11.63 -0.91 -13.71
CA LEU A 100 -12.43 0.33 -13.70
C LEU A 100 -13.53 0.34 -14.78
N ALA A 101 -13.37 -0.41 -15.87
CA ALA A 101 -14.27 -0.37 -17.03
C ALA A 101 -15.77 -0.56 -16.71
N PRO A 102 -16.18 -1.41 -15.75
CA PRO A 102 -17.59 -1.55 -15.36
C PRO A 102 -18.15 -0.33 -14.60
N ILE A 103 -17.27 0.51 -14.02
CA ILE A 103 -17.63 1.67 -13.22
C ILE A 103 -17.54 2.96 -14.05
N THR A 104 -16.43 3.15 -14.76
CA THR A 104 -16.16 4.36 -15.54
C THR A 104 -15.10 4.11 -16.63
N ARG A 105 -15.19 4.85 -17.73
CA ARG A 105 -14.17 4.79 -18.80
C ARG A 105 -12.97 5.63 -18.40
N THR A 106 -11.78 5.06 -18.58
CA THR A 106 -10.51 5.69 -18.19
C THR A 106 -9.48 5.64 -19.30
N ASP A 107 -8.60 6.65 -19.32
CA ASP A 107 -7.48 6.71 -20.25
C ASP A 107 -6.26 5.95 -19.70
N LEU A 108 -5.66 5.09 -20.52
CA LEU A 108 -4.53 4.27 -20.12
C LEU A 108 -3.28 5.10 -19.77
N LYS A 109 -3.10 6.26 -20.41
CA LYS A 109 -2.00 7.19 -20.12
C LYS A 109 -2.11 7.71 -18.69
N GLU A 110 -3.31 8.12 -18.28
CA GLU A 110 -3.56 8.65 -16.93
C GLU A 110 -3.42 7.55 -15.86
N LEU A 111 -3.84 6.32 -16.18
CA LEU A 111 -3.62 5.15 -15.32
C LEU A 111 -2.15 4.79 -15.18
N PHE A 112 -1.37 4.86 -16.26
CA PHE A 112 0.08 4.60 -16.23
C PHE A 112 0.83 5.66 -15.42
N ALA A 113 0.54 6.94 -15.67
CA ALA A 113 1.07 8.05 -14.88
C ALA A 113 0.75 7.84 -13.40
N THR A 114 -0.51 7.59 -13.08
CA THR A 114 -0.96 7.41 -11.70
C THR A 114 -0.33 6.18 -11.03
N THR A 115 -0.18 5.08 -11.76
CA THR A 115 0.46 3.87 -11.25
C THR A 115 1.92 4.11 -10.91
N THR A 116 2.69 4.71 -11.82
CA THR A 116 4.13 4.95 -11.62
C THR A 116 4.41 5.97 -10.52
N VAL A 117 3.64 7.07 -10.44
CA VAL A 117 3.73 8.03 -9.31
C VAL A 117 3.32 7.36 -7.99
N GLY A 118 2.31 6.49 -8.02
CA GLY A 118 1.92 5.69 -6.86
C GLY A 118 3.05 4.81 -6.34
N PHE A 119 3.76 4.11 -7.22
CA PHE A 119 4.93 3.32 -6.82
C PHE A 119 6.12 4.17 -6.38
N ALA A 120 6.34 5.33 -6.99
CA ALA A 120 7.33 6.29 -6.49
C ALA A 120 7.00 6.74 -5.07
N ALA A 121 5.72 7.00 -4.77
CA ALA A 121 5.28 7.32 -3.42
C ALA A 121 5.45 6.13 -2.47
N ILE A 122 5.16 4.90 -2.90
CA ILE A 122 5.42 3.69 -2.10
C ILE A 122 6.90 3.58 -1.75
N PHE A 123 7.79 3.86 -2.72
CA PHE A 123 9.22 3.90 -2.46
C PHE A 123 9.57 4.97 -1.42
N LEU A 124 9.06 6.20 -1.55
CA LEU A 124 9.46 7.29 -0.66
C LEU A 124 8.89 7.17 0.77
N VAL A 125 7.61 6.83 0.91
CA VAL A 125 6.89 6.87 2.20
C VAL A 125 6.38 5.49 2.67
N GLY A 126 6.77 4.41 2.00
CA GLY A 126 6.34 3.05 2.31
C GLY A 126 4.89 2.79 1.91
N ARG A 127 4.23 1.83 2.56
CA ARG A 127 2.84 1.42 2.21
C ARG A 127 1.80 2.54 2.32
N ALA A 128 2.07 3.59 3.10
CA ALA A 128 1.23 4.78 3.11
C ALA A 128 1.11 5.45 1.73
N GLY A 129 2.11 5.28 0.86
CA GLY A 129 2.12 5.81 -0.51
C GLY A 129 1.08 5.17 -1.43
N GLU A 130 0.49 4.03 -1.05
CA GLU A 130 -0.55 3.38 -1.85
C GLU A 130 -1.80 4.26 -2.02
N ILE A 131 -2.07 5.15 -1.06
CA ILE A 131 -3.19 6.09 -1.11
C ILE A 131 -3.04 7.12 -2.24
N VAL A 132 -1.83 7.35 -2.75
CA VAL A 132 -1.58 8.34 -3.80
C VAL A 132 -2.32 7.97 -5.08
N ARG A 133 -2.40 6.68 -5.44
CA ARG A 133 -3.09 6.23 -6.66
C ARG A 133 -4.56 6.62 -6.69
N PRO A 134 -5.40 6.22 -5.70
CA PRO A 134 -6.82 6.51 -5.72
C PRO A 134 -7.15 7.98 -5.50
N MET A 135 -6.26 8.76 -4.88
CA MET A 135 -6.47 10.19 -4.66
C MET A 135 -5.99 11.06 -5.83
N TRP A 136 -4.98 10.62 -6.59
CA TRP A 136 -4.45 11.39 -7.72
C TRP A 136 -5.14 11.08 -9.05
N LEU A 137 -5.64 9.85 -9.26
CA LEU A 137 -6.37 9.49 -10.50
C LEU A 137 -7.55 10.43 -10.78
N PRO A 138 -8.44 10.76 -9.82
CA PRO A 138 -9.54 11.71 -10.02
C PRO A 138 -9.09 13.14 -10.41
N MET A 139 -7.88 13.53 -10.03
CA MET A 139 -7.31 14.84 -10.40
C MET A 139 -6.90 14.88 -11.86
N ARG A 140 -6.58 13.71 -12.43
CA ARG A 140 -6.14 13.52 -13.82
C ARG A 140 -7.30 13.15 -14.75
N ASP A 141 -8.25 12.38 -14.24
CA ASP A 141 -9.48 11.99 -14.92
C ASP A 141 -10.69 12.25 -14.03
N LYS A 142 -11.38 13.36 -14.27
CA LYS A 142 -12.56 13.81 -13.50
C LYS A 142 -13.74 12.84 -13.56
N ARG A 143 -13.73 11.86 -14.47
CA ARG A 143 -14.78 10.82 -14.57
C ARG A 143 -14.62 9.73 -13.51
N VAL A 144 -13.46 9.69 -12.85
CA VAL A 144 -13.14 8.70 -11.82
C VAL A 144 -13.39 9.30 -10.45
N ARG A 145 -14.24 8.63 -9.67
CA ARG A 145 -14.46 8.98 -8.25
C ARG A 145 -13.36 8.37 -7.37
N PRO A 146 -12.89 9.05 -6.32
CA PRO A 146 -11.87 8.50 -5.41
C PRO A 146 -12.26 7.15 -4.81
N SER A 147 -13.54 6.97 -4.46
CA SER A 147 -14.10 5.73 -3.93
C SER A 147 -13.96 4.57 -4.92
N ALA A 148 -14.28 4.78 -6.21
CA ALA A 148 -14.11 3.78 -7.25
C ALA A 148 -12.64 3.36 -7.42
N ALA A 149 -11.72 4.33 -7.38
CA ALA A 149 -10.29 4.07 -7.48
C ALA A 149 -9.75 3.31 -6.25
N LEU A 150 -10.24 3.64 -5.05
CA LEU A 150 -9.84 2.97 -3.80
C LEU A 150 -10.32 1.51 -3.76
N VAL A 151 -11.56 1.29 -4.17
CA VAL A 151 -12.19 -0.04 -4.19
C VAL A 151 -11.53 -0.95 -5.22
N THR A 152 -11.28 -0.44 -6.43
CA THR A 152 -10.56 -1.20 -7.47
C THR A 152 -9.10 -1.46 -7.07
N LEU A 153 -8.44 -0.53 -6.36
CA LEU A 153 -7.14 -0.79 -5.75
C LEU A 153 -7.21 -1.93 -4.73
N GLY A 154 -8.25 -1.99 -3.88
CA GLY A 154 -8.47 -3.10 -2.97
C GLY A 154 -8.63 -4.44 -3.70
N LEU A 155 -9.40 -4.44 -4.79
CA LEU A 155 -9.57 -5.63 -5.64
C LEU A 155 -8.25 -6.06 -6.29
N GLU A 156 -7.42 -5.12 -6.76
CA GLU A 156 -6.06 -5.45 -7.23
C GLU A 156 -5.25 -6.19 -6.16
N ARG A 157 -5.34 -5.80 -4.88
CA ARG A 157 -4.61 -6.47 -3.79
C ARG A 157 -5.09 -7.88 -3.50
N ILE A 158 -6.40 -8.10 -3.59
CA ILE A 158 -6.97 -9.44 -3.47
C ILE A 158 -6.42 -10.35 -4.57
N PHE A 159 -6.47 -9.89 -5.83
CA PHE A 159 -5.92 -10.62 -6.97
C PHE A 159 -4.40 -10.82 -6.87
N ASP A 160 -3.67 -9.79 -6.46
CA ASP A 160 -2.22 -9.84 -6.30
C ASP A 160 -1.80 -10.87 -5.24
N LEU A 161 -2.43 -10.82 -4.06
CA LEU A 161 -2.19 -11.79 -2.99
C LEU A 161 -2.54 -13.22 -3.44
N ALA A 162 -3.66 -13.39 -4.15
CA ALA A 162 -4.08 -14.70 -4.64
C ALA A 162 -3.08 -15.29 -5.63
N ALA A 163 -2.70 -14.52 -6.66
CA ALA A 163 -1.78 -14.98 -7.68
C ALA A 163 -0.41 -15.31 -7.09
N LEU A 164 0.07 -14.50 -6.14
CA LEU A 164 1.29 -14.78 -5.39
C LEU A 164 1.26 -16.11 -4.67
N VAL A 165 0.23 -16.32 -3.86
CA VAL A 165 0.09 -17.54 -3.06
C VAL A 165 -0.08 -18.75 -3.98
N VAL A 166 -0.85 -18.63 -5.06
CA VAL A 166 -1.03 -19.70 -6.05
C VAL A 166 0.29 -20.02 -6.74
N LEU A 167 1.05 -19.02 -7.21
CA LEU A 167 2.34 -19.23 -7.86
C LEU A 167 3.35 -19.86 -6.89
N PHE A 168 3.41 -19.38 -5.65
CA PHE A 168 4.29 -19.92 -4.62
C PHE A 168 3.92 -21.37 -4.24
N ALA A 169 2.64 -21.64 -3.96
CA ALA A 169 2.18 -22.99 -3.63
C ALA A 169 2.32 -23.96 -4.81
N ALA A 170 2.07 -23.52 -6.05
CA ALA A 170 2.31 -24.31 -7.25
C ALA A 170 3.80 -24.62 -7.42
N ASN A 171 4.68 -23.64 -7.18
CA ASN A 171 6.13 -23.85 -7.22
C ASN A 171 6.57 -24.96 -6.26
N LEU A 172 6.00 -24.99 -5.04
CA LEU A 172 6.32 -25.98 -4.01
C LEU A 172 5.94 -27.43 -4.35
N VAL A 173 5.07 -27.66 -5.35
CA VAL A 173 4.69 -29.02 -5.80
C VAL A 173 5.88 -29.73 -6.48
N TRP A 174 6.68 -28.98 -7.24
CA TRP A 174 7.83 -29.51 -7.98
C TRP A 174 9.17 -29.05 -7.43
N PHE A 175 9.16 -28.23 -6.37
CA PHE A 175 10.37 -27.72 -5.75
C PHE A 175 11.14 -28.84 -5.06
N THR A 176 12.40 -29.03 -5.44
CA THR A 176 13.28 -30.03 -4.84
C THR A 176 14.13 -29.40 -3.74
N PRO A 177 13.95 -29.79 -2.46
CA PRO A 177 14.76 -29.26 -1.38
C PRO A 177 16.23 -29.68 -1.51
N PRO A 178 17.20 -28.84 -1.08
CA PRO A 178 18.58 -29.26 -0.90
C PRO A 178 18.67 -30.45 0.07
N ALA A 179 19.57 -31.39 -0.23
CA ALA A 179 19.77 -32.59 0.59
C ALA A 179 20.11 -32.25 2.05
N GLY A 180 19.48 -32.94 3.00
CA GLY A 180 19.67 -32.74 4.44
C GLY A 180 18.86 -31.56 5.03
N ARG A 181 17.97 -30.93 4.27
CA ARG A 181 17.06 -29.86 4.74
C ARG A 181 15.59 -30.17 4.51
N GLU A 182 15.26 -31.43 4.24
CA GLU A 182 13.93 -31.86 3.83
C GLU A 182 12.86 -31.42 4.84
N GLU A 183 13.14 -31.51 6.14
CA GLU A 183 12.23 -31.09 7.20
C GLU A 183 11.96 -29.57 7.20
N GLN A 184 13.00 -28.75 7.03
CA GLN A 184 12.84 -27.29 7.01
C GLN A 184 11.99 -26.85 5.81
N PHE A 185 12.23 -27.46 4.64
CA PHE A 185 11.45 -27.19 3.45
C PHE A 185 10.04 -27.80 3.53
N ALA A 186 9.83 -28.91 4.23
CA ALA A 186 8.49 -29.45 4.50
C ALA A 186 7.65 -28.45 5.32
N ASN A 187 8.24 -27.77 6.31
CA ASN A 187 7.56 -26.72 7.07
C ASN A 187 7.21 -25.50 6.20
N VAL A 188 8.10 -25.10 5.28
CA VAL A 188 7.82 -24.03 4.31
C VAL A 188 6.70 -24.43 3.36
N SER A 189 6.71 -25.68 2.88
CA SER A 189 5.66 -26.23 2.01
C SER A 189 4.32 -26.25 2.72
N LEU A 190 4.28 -26.72 3.98
CA LEU A 190 3.06 -26.70 4.80
C LEU A 190 2.53 -25.28 4.97
N ALA A 191 3.39 -24.32 5.31
CA ALA A 191 2.99 -22.91 5.42
C ALA A 191 2.44 -22.37 4.09
N GLY A 192 3.09 -22.67 2.96
CA GLY A 192 2.63 -22.30 1.63
C GLY A 192 1.25 -22.88 1.29
N TYR A 193 1.00 -24.16 1.60
CA TYR A 193 -0.30 -24.79 1.39
C TYR A 193 -1.39 -24.25 2.34
N LEU A 194 -1.04 -23.94 3.59
CA LEU A 194 -1.97 -23.27 4.52
C LEU A 194 -2.36 -21.87 4.03
N MET A 195 -1.40 -21.11 3.48
CA MET A 195 -1.69 -19.83 2.83
C MET A 195 -2.64 -20.02 1.64
N LEU A 196 -2.43 -21.06 0.82
CA LEU A 196 -3.32 -21.38 -0.29
C LEU A 196 -4.73 -21.71 0.18
N VAL A 197 -4.88 -22.52 1.23
CA VAL A 197 -6.19 -22.80 1.87
C VAL A 197 -6.83 -21.51 2.35
N GLY A 198 -6.06 -20.62 2.98
CA GLY A 198 -6.53 -19.30 3.41
C GLY A 198 -7.06 -18.44 2.26
N VAL A 199 -6.36 -18.42 1.12
CA VAL A 199 -6.82 -17.74 -0.10
C VAL A 199 -8.10 -18.37 -0.64
N VAL A 200 -8.19 -19.71 -0.71
CA VAL A 200 -9.40 -20.40 -1.17
C VAL A 200 -10.60 -20.08 -0.27
N ILE A 201 -10.42 -20.11 1.05
CA ILE A 201 -11.46 -19.71 2.02
C ILE A 201 -11.83 -18.23 1.83
N GLY A 202 -10.85 -17.35 1.66
CA GLY A 202 -11.09 -15.92 1.42
C GLY A 202 -11.95 -15.68 0.18
N PHE A 203 -11.64 -16.34 -0.95
CA PHE A 203 -12.46 -16.25 -2.16
C PHE A 203 -13.84 -16.88 -1.98
N ALA A 204 -13.96 -17.99 -1.25
CA ALA A 204 -15.26 -18.57 -0.92
C ALA A 204 -16.12 -17.61 -0.09
N LEU A 205 -15.55 -16.93 0.91
CA LEU A 205 -16.23 -15.91 1.70
C LEU A 205 -16.65 -14.71 0.86
N LEU A 206 -15.77 -14.24 -0.04
CA LEU A 206 -16.09 -13.17 -0.98
C LEU A 206 -17.22 -13.57 -1.93
N PHE A 207 -17.20 -14.80 -2.44
CA PHE A 207 -18.26 -15.36 -3.28
C PHE A 207 -19.60 -15.45 -2.54
N VAL A 208 -19.59 -15.93 -1.29
CA VAL A 208 -20.81 -15.95 -0.44
C VAL A 208 -21.29 -14.53 -0.21
N TYR A 209 -20.40 -13.62 0.21
CA TYR A 209 -20.74 -12.21 0.46
C TYR A 209 -21.36 -11.54 -0.77
N GLN A 210 -20.85 -11.81 -1.98
CA GLN A 210 -21.38 -11.30 -3.23
C GLN A 210 -22.85 -11.69 -3.48
N HIS A 211 -23.31 -12.82 -2.94
CA HIS A 211 -24.70 -13.30 -3.06
C HIS A 211 -25.61 -12.80 -1.92
N VAL A 212 -25.05 -12.58 -0.73
CA VAL A 212 -25.82 -12.14 0.45
C VAL A 212 -25.61 -10.66 0.79
N ALA A 213 -24.93 -9.89 -0.07
CA ALA A 213 -24.48 -8.53 0.23
C ALA A 213 -25.63 -7.61 0.65
N GLU A 214 -26.74 -7.60 -0.10
CA GLU A 214 -27.91 -6.76 0.19
C GLU A 214 -28.48 -7.05 1.58
N TRP A 215 -28.76 -8.33 1.85
CA TRP A 215 -29.19 -8.81 3.16
C TRP A 215 -28.20 -8.48 4.28
N ALA A 216 -26.89 -8.70 4.06
CA ALA A 216 -25.86 -8.41 5.06
C ALA A 216 -25.76 -6.92 5.37
N ILE A 217 -25.90 -6.05 4.36
CA ILE A 217 -25.90 -4.60 4.52
C ILE A 217 -27.13 -4.14 5.33
N GLU A 218 -28.30 -4.72 5.07
CA GLU A 218 -29.53 -4.44 5.84
C GLU A 218 -29.39 -4.86 7.30
N VAL A 219 -28.96 -6.11 7.57
CA VAL A 219 -28.78 -6.63 8.93
C VAL A 219 -27.78 -5.80 9.72
N VAL A 220 -26.63 -5.45 9.12
CA VAL A 220 -25.65 -4.55 9.76
C VAL A 220 -26.26 -3.16 9.95
N GLY A 221 -27.03 -2.66 8.98
CA GLY A 221 -27.74 -1.39 9.06
C GLY A 221 -28.65 -1.30 10.27
N ASP A 222 -29.48 -2.33 10.47
CA ASP A 222 -30.45 -2.43 11.56
C ASP A 222 -29.79 -2.64 12.93
N LEU A 223 -28.78 -3.52 12.99
CA LEU A 223 -28.06 -3.80 14.24
C LEU A 223 -27.28 -2.57 14.72
N THR A 224 -26.75 -1.79 13.77
CA THR A 224 -26.00 -0.57 14.06
C THR A 224 -26.95 0.59 14.39
N ASP A 225 -28.20 0.59 13.91
CA ASP A 225 -29.23 1.57 14.29
C ASP A 225 -29.66 1.42 15.76
N ARG A 226 -29.66 0.18 16.28
CA ARG A 226 -30.12 -0.14 17.64
C ARG A 226 -29.03 -0.03 18.71
N ARG A 227 -27.77 0.28 18.36
CA ARG A 227 -26.62 0.32 19.30
C ARG A 227 -25.94 1.69 19.34
N PHE A 228 -25.20 1.95 20.41
CA PHE A 228 -24.37 3.14 20.68
C PHE A 228 -23.17 3.32 19.69
N ILE A 229 -23.31 2.96 18.42
CA ILE A 229 -22.27 3.17 17.41
C ILE A 229 -22.39 4.60 16.88
N PRO A 230 -21.32 5.41 16.91
CA PRO A 230 -21.34 6.76 16.35
C PRO A 230 -21.81 6.75 14.88
N GLY A 231 -22.73 7.65 14.52
CA GLY A 231 -23.31 7.70 13.18
C GLY A 231 -22.28 7.79 12.04
N ARG A 232 -21.13 8.42 12.29
CA ARG A 232 -20.00 8.46 11.34
C ARG A 232 -19.42 7.06 11.07
N ILE A 233 -19.19 6.25 12.11
CA ILE A 233 -18.65 4.88 11.97
C ILE A 233 -19.66 3.99 11.24
N ARG A 234 -20.95 4.10 11.57
CA ARG A 234 -22.02 3.39 10.85
C ARG A 234 -21.99 3.68 9.35
N LYS A 235 -21.99 4.97 8.99
CA LYS A 235 -21.94 5.40 7.58
C LYS A 235 -20.70 4.85 6.88
N ILE A 236 -19.53 4.92 7.52
CA ILE A 236 -18.28 4.38 6.97
C ILE A 236 -18.41 2.87 6.72
N ILE A 237 -18.87 2.08 7.71
CA ILE A 237 -19.00 0.63 7.58
C ILE A 237 -19.97 0.27 6.45
N LEU A 238 -21.17 0.86 6.44
CA LEU A 238 -22.18 0.58 5.40
C LEU A 238 -21.71 1.02 4.01
N SER A 239 -21.01 2.16 3.93
CA SER A 239 -20.41 2.63 2.70
C SER A 239 -19.36 1.65 2.18
N LEU A 240 -18.45 1.18 3.04
CA LEU A 240 -17.43 0.20 2.67
C LEU A 240 -18.05 -1.13 2.23
N MET A 241 -19.10 -1.61 2.90
CA MET A 241 -19.83 -2.81 2.50
C MET A 241 -20.48 -2.66 1.12
N ARG A 242 -21.22 -1.56 0.88
CA ARG A 242 -21.84 -1.28 -0.42
C ARG A 242 -20.80 -1.17 -1.54
N GLN A 243 -19.70 -0.47 -1.26
CA GLN A 243 -18.59 -0.31 -2.18
C GLN A 243 -17.90 -1.65 -2.49
N LEU A 244 -17.66 -2.48 -1.49
CA LEU A 244 -17.10 -3.83 -1.66
C LEU A 244 -18.05 -4.69 -2.51
N ALA A 245 -19.35 -4.70 -2.20
CA ALA A 245 -20.35 -5.42 -2.99
C ALA A 245 -20.38 -4.96 -4.46
N ALA A 246 -20.28 -3.64 -4.70
CA ALA A 246 -20.18 -3.09 -6.05
C ALA A 246 -18.88 -3.52 -6.77
N ALA A 247 -17.75 -3.60 -6.06
CA ALA A 247 -16.49 -4.13 -6.59
C ALA A 247 -16.61 -5.59 -7.00
N LEU A 248 -17.21 -6.40 -6.13
CA LEU A 248 -17.46 -7.82 -6.36
C LEU A 248 -18.47 -8.07 -7.46
N ALA A 249 -19.32 -7.10 -7.81
CA ALA A 249 -20.22 -7.23 -8.95
C ALA A 249 -19.44 -7.47 -10.27
N ILE A 250 -18.21 -6.96 -10.38
CA ILE A 250 -17.31 -7.21 -11.52
C ILE A 250 -17.03 -8.71 -11.68
N LEU A 251 -16.91 -9.44 -10.56
CA LEU A 251 -16.68 -10.88 -10.55
C LEU A 251 -17.91 -11.70 -10.95
N LYS A 252 -19.10 -11.09 -11.10
CA LYS A 252 -20.29 -11.78 -11.63
C LYS A 252 -20.16 -12.05 -13.12
N ASP A 253 -19.46 -11.18 -13.85
CA ASP A 253 -19.17 -11.41 -15.26
C ASP A 253 -17.88 -12.23 -15.38
N TRP A 254 -18.04 -13.49 -15.80
CA TRP A 254 -16.93 -14.41 -15.97
C TRP A 254 -15.86 -13.86 -16.94
N LYS A 255 -16.26 -13.06 -17.95
CA LYS A 255 -15.31 -12.47 -18.90
C LYS A 255 -14.42 -11.44 -18.22
N GLN A 256 -15.01 -10.59 -17.38
CA GLN A 256 -14.26 -9.58 -16.62
C GLN A 256 -13.38 -10.24 -15.56
N ALA A 257 -13.89 -11.26 -14.86
CA ALA A 257 -13.11 -12.04 -13.90
C ALA A 257 -11.92 -12.76 -14.58
N ALA A 258 -12.13 -13.37 -15.76
CA ALA A 258 -11.09 -14.01 -16.53
C ALA A 258 -10.05 -13.01 -17.03
N LEU A 259 -10.48 -11.84 -17.51
CA LEU A 259 -9.57 -10.79 -18.00
C LEU A 259 -8.73 -10.21 -16.84
N ALA A 260 -9.35 -9.94 -15.69
CA ALA A 260 -8.63 -9.50 -14.49
C ALA A 260 -7.62 -10.56 -14.01
N SER A 261 -8.00 -11.84 -14.05
CA SER A 261 -7.12 -12.96 -13.69
C SER A 261 -5.96 -13.11 -14.66
N PHE A 262 -6.21 -13.01 -15.97
CA PHE A 262 -5.20 -13.06 -17.02
C PHE A 262 -4.16 -11.95 -16.85
N TRP A 263 -4.59 -10.70 -16.72
CA TRP A 263 -3.66 -9.58 -16.53
C TRP A 263 -2.92 -9.66 -15.19
N THR A 264 -3.55 -10.24 -14.16
CA THR A 264 -2.86 -10.50 -12.89
C THR A 264 -1.75 -11.53 -13.07
N LEU A 265 -2.01 -12.66 -13.72
CA LEU A 265 -0.99 -13.67 -14.00
C LEU A 265 0.14 -13.10 -14.89
N ALA A 266 -0.21 -12.39 -15.96
CA ALA A 266 0.77 -11.73 -16.83
C ALA A 266 1.65 -10.74 -16.07
N LEU A 267 1.05 -9.94 -15.17
CA LEU A 267 1.78 -9.02 -14.31
C LEU A 267 2.75 -9.77 -13.38
N TRP A 268 2.31 -10.87 -12.76
CA TRP A 268 3.18 -11.63 -11.85
C TRP A 268 4.33 -12.32 -12.58
N PHE A 269 4.13 -12.83 -13.80
CA PHE A 269 5.24 -13.28 -14.64
C PHE A 269 6.20 -12.14 -14.99
N ALA A 270 5.68 -10.95 -15.29
CA ALA A 270 6.49 -9.76 -15.53
C ALA A 270 7.22 -9.25 -14.27
N ILE A 271 6.90 -9.75 -13.08
CA ILE A 271 7.65 -9.50 -11.84
C ILE A 271 8.65 -10.64 -11.57
N SER A 272 8.24 -11.90 -11.74
CA SER A 272 9.08 -13.07 -11.50
C SER A 272 10.28 -13.18 -12.44
N ILE A 273 10.10 -12.87 -13.73
CA ILE A 273 11.17 -12.97 -14.73
C ILE A 273 12.34 -12.01 -14.40
N PRO A 274 12.11 -10.72 -14.10
CA PRO A 274 13.15 -9.84 -13.58
C PRO A 274 13.84 -10.35 -12.33
N THR A 275 13.12 -10.96 -11.38
CA THR A 275 13.74 -11.60 -10.20
C THR A 275 14.80 -12.61 -10.62
N TRP A 276 14.43 -13.50 -11.55
CA TRP A 276 15.32 -14.53 -12.06
C TRP A 276 16.51 -13.93 -12.82
N PHE A 277 16.27 -12.94 -13.67
CA PHE A 277 17.33 -12.28 -14.44
C PHE A 277 18.31 -11.50 -13.56
N VAL A 278 17.85 -10.86 -12.49
CA VAL A 278 18.75 -10.24 -11.51
C VAL A 278 19.65 -11.29 -10.87
N LEU A 279 19.12 -12.47 -10.52
CA LEU A 279 19.94 -13.53 -9.91
C LEU A 279 20.96 -14.12 -10.89
N LEU A 280 20.56 -14.30 -12.16
CA LEU A 280 21.48 -14.67 -13.24
C LEU A 280 22.54 -13.59 -13.49
N ALA A 281 22.21 -12.31 -13.33
CA ALA A 281 23.15 -11.22 -13.51
C ALA A 281 24.34 -11.33 -12.54
N PHE A 282 24.13 -11.90 -11.35
CA PHE A 282 25.17 -12.12 -10.35
C PHE A 282 25.83 -13.51 -10.47
N ASP A 283 25.71 -14.17 -11.62
CA ASP A 283 26.27 -15.50 -11.92
C ASP A 283 25.82 -16.60 -10.93
N MET A 284 24.61 -16.47 -10.38
CA MET A 284 24.08 -17.48 -9.47
C MET A 284 23.44 -18.63 -10.26
N PRO A 285 23.87 -19.89 -10.06
CA PRO A 285 23.28 -21.06 -10.71
C PRO A 285 21.92 -21.38 -10.08
N ILE A 286 20.88 -20.66 -10.52
CA ILE A 286 19.51 -20.85 -10.06
C ILE A 286 18.53 -21.12 -11.18
N THR A 287 17.50 -21.84 -10.81
CA THR A 287 16.34 -22.08 -11.66
C THR A 287 15.33 -20.94 -11.53
N PHE A 288 14.41 -20.86 -12.48
CA PHE A 288 13.24 -20.00 -12.35
C PHE A 288 12.39 -20.36 -11.10
N SER A 289 12.35 -21.65 -10.72
CA SER A 289 11.64 -22.14 -9.53
C SER A 289 12.23 -21.56 -8.23
N ASP A 290 13.55 -21.43 -8.15
CA ASP A 290 14.23 -20.79 -7.00
C ASP A 290 13.84 -19.30 -6.90
N SER A 291 13.71 -18.61 -8.03
CA SER A 291 13.29 -17.20 -8.05
C SER A 291 11.85 -17.01 -7.54
N LEU A 292 10.93 -17.94 -7.86
CA LEU A 292 9.57 -17.93 -7.34
C LEU A 292 9.53 -18.21 -5.83
N PHE A 293 10.42 -19.09 -5.35
CA PHE A 293 10.57 -19.34 -3.92
C PHE A 293 11.01 -18.07 -3.17
N ILE A 294 12.06 -17.40 -3.65
CA ILE A 294 12.56 -16.14 -3.09
C ILE A 294 11.47 -15.06 -3.09
N MET A 295 10.72 -14.95 -4.20
CA MET A 295 9.63 -13.99 -4.33
C MET A 295 8.55 -14.21 -3.27
N GLY A 296 8.24 -15.46 -2.89
CA GLY A 296 7.32 -15.76 -1.81
C GLY A 296 7.71 -15.12 -0.47
N PHE A 297 8.99 -15.22 -0.09
CA PHE A 297 9.52 -14.59 1.12
C PHE A 297 9.54 -13.06 1.02
N ALA A 298 9.99 -12.54 -0.13
CA ALA A 298 10.04 -11.11 -0.39
C ALA A 298 8.65 -10.45 -0.25
N VAL A 299 7.59 -11.13 -0.67
CA VAL A 299 6.22 -10.65 -0.58
C VAL A 299 5.70 -10.62 0.85
N VAL A 300 5.93 -11.69 1.63
CA VAL A 300 5.54 -11.72 3.05
C VAL A 300 6.18 -10.56 3.81
N SER A 301 7.45 -10.26 3.51
CA SER A 301 8.16 -9.13 4.11
C SER A 301 7.59 -7.76 3.72
N SER A 302 6.95 -7.68 2.56
CA SER A 302 6.39 -6.44 2.01
C SER A 302 5.15 -5.92 2.76
N VAL A 303 4.61 -6.72 3.68
CA VAL A 303 3.55 -6.32 4.63
C VAL A 303 4.09 -5.34 5.67
N VAL A 304 5.40 -5.37 5.96
CA VAL A 304 6.03 -4.46 6.92
C VAL A 304 6.08 -3.05 6.33
N PRO A 305 5.42 -2.04 6.93
CA PRO A 305 5.25 -0.72 6.34
C PRO A 305 6.49 0.18 6.55
N THR A 306 7.66 -0.27 6.10
CA THR A 306 8.89 0.54 6.14
C THR A 306 9.00 1.43 4.88
N PRO A 307 9.54 2.67 4.99
CA PRO A 307 10.00 3.49 3.86
C PRO A 307 10.95 2.72 2.94
N GLY A 308 11.17 3.26 1.75
CA GLY A 308 11.86 2.54 0.68
C GLY A 308 10.99 1.40 0.13
N GLY A 309 9.65 1.50 0.15
CA GLY A 309 8.79 0.44 -0.38
C GLY A 309 8.94 -0.92 0.32
N ALA A 310 9.15 -0.89 1.64
CA ALA A 310 9.53 -2.04 2.48
C ALA A 310 11.01 -2.47 2.41
N ALA A 311 11.92 -1.61 1.92
CA ALA A 311 13.36 -1.89 1.70
C ALA A 311 14.01 -2.76 2.78
N GLY A 312 13.90 -2.38 4.05
CA GLY A 312 14.55 -3.11 5.14
C GLY A 312 14.05 -4.55 5.26
N ALA A 313 12.74 -4.74 5.35
CA ALA A 313 12.14 -6.07 5.43
C ALA A 313 12.36 -6.88 4.15
N PHE A 314 12.24 -6.24 2.99
CA PHE A 314 12.49 -6.84 1.68
C PHE A 314 13.94 -7.32 1.54
N HIS A 315 14.92 -6.47 1.85
CA HIS A 315 16.33 -6.83 1.75
C HIS A 315 16.66 -8.00 2.68
N THR A 316 16.22 -7.95 3.93
CA THR A 316 16.47 -9.03 4.91
C THR A 316 15.81 -10.34 4.48
N ALA A 317 14.54 -10.34 4.09
CA ALA A 317 13.84 -11.57 3.71
C ALA A 317 14.36 -12.16 2.39
N THR A 318 14.73 -11.31 1.44
CA THR A 318 15.31 -11.74 0.15
C THR A 318 16.71 -12.32 0.38
N ALA A 319 17.58 -11.64 1.11
CA ALA A 319 18.91 -12.17 1.43
C ALA A 319 18.84 -13.45 2.27
N ALA A 320 17.94 -13.51 3.26
CA ALA A 320 17.74 -14.71 4.07
C ALA A 320 17.21 -15.90 3.26
N SER A 321 16.25 -15.68 2.35
CA SER A 321 15.75 -16.76 1.49
C SER A 321 16.82 -17.24 0.51
N LEU A 322 17.69 -16.35 0.02
CA LEU A 322 18.86 -16.71 -0.77
C LEU A 322 19.85 -17.58 0.01
N LEU A 323 20.24 -17.19 1.22
CA LEU A 323 21.13 -17.97 2.09
C LEU A 323 20.47 -19.29 2.52
N PHE A 324 19.15 -19.31 2.67
CA PHE A 324 18.39 -20.52 2.97
C PHE A 324 18.40 -21.52 1.81
N LEU A 325 18.29 -21.03 0.57
CA LEU A 325 18.36 -21.86 -0.65
C LEU A 325 19.80 -22.28 -0.99
N LYS A 326 20.76 -21.36 -0.87
CA LYS A 326 22.15 -21.50 -1.29
C LYS A 326 23.06 -21.13 -0.13
N PRO A 327 23.41 -22.09 0.74
CA PRO A 327 24.13 -21.82 1.99
C PRO A 327 25.59 -21.40 1.78
N ASP A 328 26.13 -21.75 0.61
CA ASP A 328 27.53 -21.54 0.27
C ASP A 328 27.81 -20.10 -0.22
N ILE A 329 26.76 -19.30 -0.47
CA ILE A 329 26.92 -17.90 -0.87
C ILE A 329 27.26 -17.04 0.32
N ARG A 330 28.00 -15.96 0.07
CA ARG A 330 28.37 -15.00 1.11
C ARG A 330 27.19 -14.09 1.46
N ASN A 331 27.13 -13.62 2.71
CA ASN A 331 26.11 -12.67 3.15
C ASN A 331 26.12 -11.39 2.29
N GLU A 332 27.30 -10.93 1.88
CA GLU A 332 27.50 -9.74 1.05
C GLU A 332 26.96 -9.92 -0.36
N GLU A 333 27.06 -11.12 -0.94
CA GLU A 333 26.50 -11.44 -2.25
C GLU A 333 24.96 -11.47 -2.18
N ALA A 334 24.41 -12.17 -1.17
CA ALA A 334 22.97 -12.21 -0.91
C ALA A 334 22.39 -10.79 -0.71
N ALA A 335 23.11 -9.95 0.04
CA ALA A 335 22.74 -8.55 0.25
C ALA A 335 22.80 -7.73 -1.06
N ALA A 336 23.85 -7.90 -1.86
CA ALA A 336 24.00 -7.20 -3.14
C ALA A 336 22.84 -7.52 -4.09
N MET A 337 22.47 -8.79 -4.22
CA MET A 337 21.35 -9.23 -5.04
C MET A 337 20.01 -8.71 -4.52
N ALA A 338 19.79 -8.74 -3.20
CA ALA A 338 18.57 -8.18 -2.60
C ALA A 338 18.43 -6.67 -2.86
N ILE A 339 19.53 -5.91 -2.75
CA ILE A 339 19.56 -4.48 -3.09
C ILE A 339 19.30 -4.27 -4.59
N ALA A 340 19.94 -5.06 -5.45
CA ALA A 340 19.79 -4.95 -6.90
C ALA A 340 18.35 -5.21 -7.34
N MET A 341 17.70 -6.26 -6.83
CA MET A 341 16.29 -6.54 -7.09
C MET A 341 15.40 -5.38 -6.68
N HIS A 342 15.63 -4.86 -5.47
CA HIS A 342 14.83 -3.77 -4.95
C HIS A 342 14.94 -2.50 -5.82
N LEU A 343 16.16 -2.17 -6.25
CA LEU A 343 16.41 -1.06 -7.17
C LEU A 343 15.76 -1.31 -8.54
N VAL A 344 15.87 -2.51 -9.10
CA VAL A 344 15.22 -2.88 -10.37
C VAL A 344 13.70 -2.69 -10.29
N TYR A 345 13.08 -3.03 -9.15
CA TYR A 345 11.64 -2.84 -8.97
C TYR A 345 11.25 -1.37 -8.89
N PHE A 346 11.95 -0.54 -8.11
CA PHE A 346 11.46 0.79 -7.77
C PHE A 346 12.13 1.96 -8.51
N ALA A 347 13.37 1.81 -8.97
CA ALA A 347 14.07 2.87 -9.69
C ALA A 347 13.31 3.39 -10.92
N PRO A 348 12.64 2.54 -11.74
CA PRO A 348 11.89 3.05 -12.88
C PRO A 348 10.67 3.87 -12.45
N ALA A 349 9.96 3.46 -11.40
CA ALA A 349 8.85 4.25 -10.86
C ALA A 349 9.34 5.58 -10.30
N LEU A 350 10.47 5.61 -9.61
CA LEU A 350 11.05 6.86 -9.10
C LEU A 350 11.41 7.81 -10.25
N PHE A 351 11.99 7.30 -11.35
CA PHE A 351 12.25 8.08 -12.56
C PHE A 351 10.96 8.70 -13.12
N PHE A 352 9.91 7.92 -13.31
CA PHE A 352 8.62 8.44 -13.77
C PHE A 352 7.98 9.41 -12.77
N GLY A 353 8.10 9.14 -11.47
CA GLY A 353 7.61 10.01 -10.41
C GLY A 353 8.25 11.40 -10.45
N ILE A 354 9.58 11.45 -10.61
CA ILE A 354 10.33 12.70 -10.78
C ILE A 354 9.90 13.39 -12.08
N TYR A 355 9.77 12.63 -13.18
CA TYR A 355 9.32 13.17 -14.47
C TYR A 355 7.97 13.90 -14.34
N TYR A 356 6.94 13.27 -13.76
CA TYR A 356 5.62 13.89 -13.57
C TYR A 356 5.65 15.04 -12.55
N PHE A 357 6.48 14.96 -11.52
CA PHE A 357 6.64 16.05 -10.57
C PHE A 357 7.20 17.32 -11.25
N VAL A 358 8.25 17.18 -12.05
CA VAL A 358 8.93 18.29 -12.74
C VAL A 358 8.05 18.93 -13.82
N HIS A 359 7.21 18.14 -14.50
CA HIS A 359 6.30 18.66 -15.54
C HIS A 359 5.05 19.37 -14.98
N GLY A 360 4.95 19.54 -13.65
CA GLY A 360 3.84 20.26 -13.02
C GLY A 360 2.54 19.46 -12.93
N ASP A 361 2.60 18.15 -13.16
CA ASP A 361 1.42 17.27 -13.13
C ASP A 361 0.91 16.98 -11.71
N ILE A 362 1.70 17.32 -10.68
CA ILE A 362 1.38 17.08 -9.26
C ILE A 362 1.15 18.42 -8.54
N ASN A 363 -0.12 18.83 -8.42
CA ASN A 363 -0.50 19.97 -7.57
C ASN A 363 -0.63 19.53 -6.09
N LEU A 364 0.43 19.74 -5.31
CA LEU A 364 0.53 19.38 -3.89
C LEU A 364 -0.55 20.03 -3.00
N GLN A 365 -0.99 21.25 -3.32
CA GLN A 365 -2.01 21.96 -2.53
C GLN A 365 -3.38 21.28 -2.68
N ARG A 366 -3.75 20.94 -3.92
CA ARG A 366 -5.00 20.23 -4.22
C ARG A 366 -4.96 18.77 -3.76
N PHE A 367 -3.79 18.13 -3.74
CA PHE A 367 -3.61 16.81 -3.15
C PHE A 367 -3.81 16.84 -1.63
N ARG A 368 -3.27 17.86 -0.95
CA ARG A 368 -3.43 18.05 0.50
C ARG A 368 -4.87 18.37 0.92
N SER A 369 -5.65 19.05 0.08
CA SER A 369 -7.07 19.33 0.37
C SER A 369 -7.93 18.06 0.32
N LEU A 370 -7.62 17.11 -0.57
CA LEU A 370 -8.32 15.82 -0.64
C LEU A 370 -7.98 14.88 0.53
N LEU A 371 -6.78 15.00 1.10
CA LEU A 371 -6.35 14.25 2.28
C LEU A 371 -6.79 14.87 3.61
N SER A 372 -7.34 16.10 3.60
CA SER A 372 -7.95 16.63 4.82
C SER A 372 -9.21 15.80 5.10
N SER A 373 -9.33 15.31 6.33
CA SER A 373 -10.44 14.46 6.79
C SER A 373 -11.83 15.09 6.64
N GLU A 374 -11.89 16.37 6.25
CA GLU A 374 -13.11 17.13 5.97
C GLU A 374 -13.65 16.74 4.59
N HIS A 375 -12.82 16.73 3.53
CA HIS A 375 -13.30 16.35 2.19
C HIS A 375 -13.53 14.85 2.00
N ALA A 376 -12.71 13.96 2.59
CA ALA A 376 -12.96 12.52 2.46
C ALA A 376 -14.25 12.08 3.15
N VAL A 377 -14.70 12.82 4.18
CA VAL A 377 -15.99 12.59 4.83
C VAL A 377 -17.10 13.34 4.10
N ASP A 378 -16.87 14.57 3.63
CA ASP A 378 -17.86 15.38 2.91
C ASP A 378 -18.18 14.84 1.50
N GLU A 379 -17.23 14.23 0.79
CA GLU A 379 -17.49 13.51 -0.47
C GLU A 379 -18.33 12.25 -0.19
N ILE A 380 -18.04 11.52 0.90
CA ILE A 380 -18.89 10.40 1.35
C ILE A 380 -20.27 10.90 1.84
N GLU A 381 -20.37 12.11 2.41
CA GLU A 381 -21.62 12.71 2.89
C GLU A 381 -22.48 13.26 1.74
N SER A 382 -21.88 13.89 0.74
CA SER A 382 -22.56 14.42 -0.45
C SER A 382 -23.13 13.32 -1.33
N GLU A 383 -22.57 12.12 -1.26
CA GLU A 383 -22.98 10.91 -1.98
C GLU A 383 -24.03 10.08 -1.22
N SER A 384 -24.53 10.56 -0.07
CA SER A 384 -25.70 9.96 0.58
C SER A 384 -26.99 10.38 -0.15
N PRO A 385 -27.92 9.46 -0.46
CA PRO A 385 -29.12 9.77 -1.25
C PRO A 385 -30.07 10.82 -0.63
N ASN A 386 -29.79 11.25 0.60
CA ASN A 386 -30.53 12.29 1.31
C ASN A 386 -30.13 13.72 0.89
N SER A 387 -29.04 13.92 0.15
CA SER A 387 -28.62 15.26 -0.31
C SER A 387 -29.44 15.75 -1.52
N GLU A 388 -29.86 14.85 -2.41
CA GLU A 388 -30.72 15.19 -3.55
C GLU A 388 -32.16 15.53 -3.13
N GLU A 389 -32.67 14.95 -2.04
CA GLU A 389 -33.99 15.31 -1.50
C GLU A 389 -34.00 16.68 -0.82
N ARG A 390 -32.87 17.10 -0.23
CA ARG A 390 -32.78 18.39 0.46
C ARG A 390 -32.69 19.59 -0.50
N VAL A 391 -32.15 19.38 -1.71
CA VAL A 391 -32.09 20.41 -2.77
C VAL A 391 -33.39 20.51 -3.58
N ARG A 392 -34.29 19.52 -3.49
CA ARG A 392 -35.65 19.61 -4.09
C ARG A 392 -36.71 20.19 -3.16
N GLN A 393 -36.35 20.52 -1.92
CA GLN A 393 -37.25 21.10 -0.91
C GLN A 393 -36.88 22.53 -0.50
N GLU A 394 -35.88 23.13 -1.15
CA GLU A 394 -35.62 24.57 -1.18
C GLU A 394 -35.89 25.10 -2.58
#